data_AF-A0A1D6ER83-F1
#
_entry.id   AF-A0A1D6ER83-F1
#
_cell.length_a   1.000
_cell.length_b   1.000
_cell.length_c   1.000
_cell.angle_alpha   90.00
_cell.angle_beta   90.00
_cell.angle_gamma   90.00
#
_symmetry.space_group_name_H-M   'P 1'
#
loop_
_entity.id
_entity.type
_entity.pdbx_description
1 polymer ?
#
loop_
_entity_poly.entity_id
_entity_poly.type
_entity_poly.pdbx_seq_one_letter_code
_entity_poly.pdbx_strand_id
1 'polypeptide(L)'
;MKIEFCGDLDALQPFPEVDLVDFFDNHPKLRKFEIHGAMFAALCQKNSLKNLNSRFLIPCLEEVLITVRSPLNAEQKLNTLESLLKYSVKLRTMIIRISQMKNCHEAADEFFEDISFCVLIWSMRIGFHMYF
;
A
#
# COMPACT_ATOMS: atom_id res chain seq x y z
N MET A 1 8.85 -15.71 2.59
CA MET A 1 9.83 -14.93 1.81
C MET A 1 9.76 -13.50 2.33
N LYS A 2 10.88 -12.93 2.76
CA LYS A 2 10.97 -11.56 3.26
C LYS A 2 11.88 -10.82 2.28
N ILE A 3 11.36 -9.80 1.60
CA ILE A 3 12.11 -8.96 0.67
C ILE A 3 12.22 -7.60 1.34
N GLU A 4 13.44 -7.22 1.71
CA GLU A 4 13.71 -5.94 2.37
C GLU A 4 14.51 -5.07 1.42
N PHE A 5 13.95 -3.91 1.08
CA PHE A 5 14.69 -2.87 0.38
C PHE A 5 15.51 -2.11 1.41
N CYS A 6 16.75 -2.55 1.63
CA CYS A 6 17.71 -1.85 2.47
C CYS A 6 18.50 -0.87 1.60
N GLY A 7 18.39 0.44 1.87
CA GLY A 7 19.24 1.43 1.24
C GLY A 7 20.62 1.39 1.92
N ASP A 8 21.64 0.95 1.20
CA ASP A 8 23.00 0.74 1.72
C ASP A 8 23.91 1.97 1.54
N LEU A 9 23.32 3.16 1.45
CA LEU A 9 24.04 4.37 1.06
C LEU A 9 23.66 5.53 1.98
N ASP A 10 24.67 6.19 2.56
CA ASP A 10 24.59 7.46 3.30
C ASP A 10 24.01 8.63 2.47
N ALA A 11 23.60 8.39 1.22
CA ALA A 11 22.94 9.33 0.33
C ALA A 11 21.46 8.97 0.16
N LEU A 12 20.57 9.94 0.36
CA LEU A 12 19.13 9.84 0.05
C LEU A 12 18.94 9.67 -1.46
N GLN A 13 18.96 8.43 -1.95
CA GLN A 13 18.59 8.14 -3.33
C GLN A 13 17.06 8.02 -3.45
N PRO A 14 16.46 8.52 -4.55
CA PRO A 14 15.05 8.29 -4.81
C PRO A 14 14.78 6.80 -4.86
N PHE A 15 13.65 6.38 -4.27
CA PHE A 15 13.27 4.97 -4.26
C PHE A 15 13.16 4.49 -5.72
N PRO A 16 13.76 3.35 -6.07
CA PRO A 16 13.71 2.86 -7.45
C PRO A 16 12.26 2.70 -7.89
N GLU A 17 11.99 2.96 -9.17
CA GLU A 17 10.65 2.77 -9.69
C GLU A 17 10.30 1.27 -9.68
N VAL A 18 9.38 0.89 -8.79
CA VAL A 18 8.88 -0.49 -8.70
C VAL A 18 7.51 -0.57 -9.41
N ASP A 19 7.39 -1.47 -10.37
CA ASP A 19 6.08 -1.87 -10.91
C ASP A 19 5.53 -3.04 -10.06
N LEU A 20 4.35 -2.85 -9.47
CA LEU A 20 3.71 -3.89 -8.65
C LEU A 20 3.34 -5.12 -9.46
N VAL A 21 3.01 -4.95 -10.74
CA VAL A 21 2.63 -6.07 -11.60
C VAL A 21 3.82 -6.99 -11.77
N ASP A 22 4.94 -6.41 -12.21
CA ASP A 22 6.20 -7.15 -12.38
C ASP A 22 6.68 -7.73 -11.05
N PHE A 23 6.55 -6.99 -9.95
CA PHE A 23 6.91 -7.48 -8.62
C PHE A 23 6.09 -8.72 -8.22
N PHE A 24 4.76 -8.68 -8.32
CA PHE A 24 3.92 -9.80 -7.93
C PHE A 24 4.02 -10.98 -8.92
N ASP A 25 4.24 -10.72 -10.21
CA ASP A 25 4.48 -11.76 -11.22
C ASP A 25 5.78 -12.53 -10.95
N ASN A 26 6.83 -11.84 -10.49
CA ASN A 26 8.08 -12.48 -10.06
C ASN A 26 7.99 -13.12 -8.66
N HIS A 27 6.94 -12.82 -7.89
CA HIS A 27 6.72 -13.32 -6.53
C HIS A 27 5.33 -13.95 -6.33
N PRO A 28 4.94 -14.97 -7.14
CA PRO A 28 3.57 -15.49 -7.15
C PRO A 28 3.17 -16.22 -5.86
N LYS A 29 4.14 -16.58 -5.01
CA LYS A 29 3.94 -17.26 -3.72
C LYS A 29 3.97 -16.28 -2.53
N LEU A 30 4.08 -14.98 -2.77
CA LEU A 30 4.13 -13.98 -1.71
C LEU A 30 2.78 -13.93 -0.98
N ARG A 31 2.81 -14.23 0.32
CA ARG A 31 1.60 -14.23 1.18
C ARG A 31 1.47 -13.00 2.05
N LYS A 32 2.61 -12.43 2.46
CA LYS A 32 2.67 -11.25 3.29
C LYS A 32 3.51 -10.20 2.57
N PHE A 33 2.94 -9.01 2.42
CA PHE A 33 3.62 -7.89 1.79
C PHE A 33 3.64 -6.70 2.74
N GLU A 34 4.83 -6.17 2.98
CA GLU A 34 5.05 -5.08 3.92
C GLU A 34 5.70 -3.91 3.19
N ILE A 35 5.06 -2.75 3.24
CA ILE A 35 5.42 -1.55 2.49
C ILE A 35 5.60 -0.40 3.47
N HIS A 36 6.69 0.35 3.34
CA HIS A 36 6.99 1.46 4.23
C HIS A 36 7.28 2.76 3.48
N GLY A 37 6.67 3.85 3.93
CA GLY A 37 7.10 5.22 3.67
C GLY A 37 7.33 5.55 2.19
N ALA A 38 8.59 5.79 1.82
CA ALA A 38 8.98 6.18 0.47
C ALA A 38 8.65 5.13 -0.60
N MET A 39 8.68 3.84 -0.24
CA MET A 39 8.23 2.78 -1.13
C MET A 39 6.75 2.93 -1.46
N PHE A 40 5.91 3.15 -0.44
CA PHE A 40 4.48 3.36 -0.65
C PHE A 40 4.21 4.61 -1.50
N ALA A 41 4.96 5.70 -1.29
CA ALA A 41 4.87 6.90 -2.10
C ALA A 41 5.25 6.66 -3.57
N ALA A 42 6.34 5.94 -3.84
CA ALA A 42 6.77 5.59 -5.19
C ALA A 42 5.74 4.70 -5.90
N LEU A 43 5.15 3.74 -5.16
CA LEU A 43 4.08 2.88 -5.66
C LEU A 43 2.80 3.65 -6.01
N CYS A 44 2.48 4.72 -5.28
CA CYS A 44 1.31 5.55 -5.58
C CYS A 44 1.53 6.48 -6.79
N GLN A 45 2.78 6.85 -7.10
CA GLN A 45 3.11 7.68 -8.26
C GLN A 45 2.94 6.89 -9.57
N LYS A 46 3.31 5.61 -9.59
CA LYS A 46 3.07 4.73 -10.73
C LYS A 46 1.66 4.17 -10.67
N ASN A 47 0.76 4.75 -11.48
CA ASN A 47 -0.61 4.26 -11.74
C ASN A 47 -0.66 2.88 -12.44
N SER A 48 0.39 2.05 -12.37
CA SER A 48 0.45 0.72 -13.02
C SER A 48 -0.78 -0.11 -12.68
N LEU A 49 -1.32 0.01 -11.46
CA LEU A 49 -2.50 -0.72 -11.02
C LEU A 49 -3.85 -0.22 -11.61
N LYS A 50 -3.95 1.05 -12.05
CA LYS A 50 -5.22 1.62 -12.55
C LYS A 50 -5.64 1.05 -13.91
N ASN A 51 -4.68 0.66 -14.76
CA ASN A 51 -4.92 0.19 -16.13
C ASN A 51 -4.57 -1.30 -16.33
N LEU A 52 -4.65 -2.10 -15.28
CA LEU A 52 -4.41 -3.53 -15.42
C LEU A 52 -5.57 -4.24 -16.07
N ASN A 53 -5.23 -5.12 -17.01
CA ASN A 53 -6.18 -6.08 -17.55
C ASN A 53 -6.87 -6.79 -16.39
N SER A 54 -8.18 -6.99 -16.49
CA SER A 54 -9.01 -7.69 -15.50
C SER A 54 -8.57 -9.13 -15.18
N ARG A 55 -7.57 -9.64 -15.91
CA ARG A 55 -6.93 -10.95 -15.72
C ARG A 55 -5.74 -10.92 -14.75
N PHE A 56 -5.21 -9.74 -14.39
CA PHE A 56 -4.17 -9.65 -13.38
C PHE A 56 -4.74 -10.04 -12.02
N LEU A 57 -4.06 -10.95 -11.33
CA LEU A 57 -4.46 -11.47 -10.04
C LEU A 57 -3.21 -11.65 -9.17
N ILE A 58 -3.37 -11.39 -7.87
CA ILE A 58 -2.35 -11.68 -6.86
C ILE A 58 -2.86 -12.88 -6.05
N PRO A 59 -2.59 -14.13 -6.49
CA PRO A 59 -3.33 -15.31 -6.06
C PRO A 59 -3.00 -15.80 -4.64
N CYS A 60 -1.86 -15.38 -4.07
CA CYS A 60 -1.37 -15.87 -2.80
C CYS A 60 -1.29 -14.82 -1.70
N LEU A 61 -1.55 -13.54 -2.01
CA LEU A 61 -1.44 -12.47 -1.02
C LEU A 61 -2.58 -12.56 0.00
N GLU A 62 -2.22 -12.72 1.26
CA GLU A 62 -3.12 -12.95 2.39
C GLU A 62 -3.07 -11.77 3.38
N GLU A 63 -1.91 -11.15 3.56
CA GLU A 63 -1.69 -10.04 4.49
C GLU A 63 -0.90 -8.90 3.83
N VAL A 64 -1.37 -7.67 4.02
CA VAL A 64 -0.69 -6.44 3.59
C VAL A 64 -0.50 -5.53 4.78
N LEU A 65 0.73 -5.05 5.01
CA LEU A 65 1.03 -4.07 6.04
C LEU A 65 1.65 -2.82 5.39
N ILE A 66 1.03 -1.67 5.60
CA ILE A 66 1.43 -0.41 4.96
C ILE A 66 1.69 0.62 6.04
N THR A 67 2.91 1.16 6.04
CA THR A 67 3.28 2.27 6.92
C THR A 67 3.26 3.58 6.13
N VAL A 68 2.32 4.45 6.44
CA VAL A 68 2.18 5.78 5.86
C VAL A 68 2.95 6.79 6.70
N ARG A 69 3.84 7.57 6.06
CA ARG A 69 4.63 8.63 6.71
C ARG A 69 4.30 10.05 6.25
N SER A 70 3.51 10.19 5.19
CA SER A 70 3.03 11.46 4.65
C SER A 70 1.58 11.29 4.20
N PRO A 71 0.67 12.24 4.43
CA PRO A 71 -0.72 12.15 3.99
C PRO A 71 -0.92 12.70 2.57
N LEU A 72 0.12 13.28 1.96
CA LEU A 72 0.07 13.88 0.63
C LEU A 72 -0.37 12.86 -0.42
N ASN A 73 -1.10 13.31 -1.44
CA ASN A 73 -1.65 12.45 -2.51
C ASN A 73 -2.57 11.34 -1.98
N ALA A 74 -3.44 11.69 -1.03
CA ALA A 74 -4.46 10.82 -0.43
C ALA A 74 -5.21 9.98 -1.47
N GLU A 75 -5.74 10.62 -2.51
CA GLU A 75 -6.48 9.96 -3.59
C GLU A 75 -5.65 8.86 -4.29
N GLN A 76 -4.38 9.12 -4.59
CA GLN A 76 -3.51 8.13 -5.25
C GLN A 76 -3.24 6.93 -4.33
N LYS A 77 -3.07 7.18 -3.03
CA LYS A 77 -2.88 6.15 -2.02
C LYS A 77 -4.11 5.28 -1.88
N LEU A 78 -5.29 5.88 -1.81
CA LEU A 78 -6.57 5.16 -1.76
C LEU A 78 -6.78 4.30 -3.01
N ASN A 79 -6.55 4.85 -4.20
CA ASN A 79 -6.63 4.10 -5.46
C ASN A 79 -5.69 2.87 -5.48
N THR A 80 -4.50 3.00 -4.90
CA THR A 80 -3.53 1.90 -4.80
C THR A 80 -4.02 0.83 -3.84
N LEU A 81 -4.57 1.23 -2.68
CA LEU A 81 -5.17 0.32 -1.70
C LEU A 81 -6.38 -0.44 -2.28
N GLU A 82 -7.28 0.26 -2.98
CA GLU A 82 -8.41 -0.34 -3.67
C GLU A 82 -7.97 -1.36 -4.73
N SER A 83 -6.93 -1.03 -5.48
CA SER A 83 -6.40 -1.95 -6.48
C SER A 83 -5.81 -3.20 -5.85
N LEU A 84 -5.09 -3.07 -4.73
CA LEU A 84 -4.59 -4.23 -3.97
C LEU A 84 -5.75 -5.13 -3.52
N LEU A 85 -6.85 -4.55 -3.03
CA LEU A 85 -8.05 -5.30 -2.65
C LEU A 85 -8.71 -5.98 -3.84
N LYS A 86 -8.80 -5.27 -4.97
CA LYS A 86 -9.46 -5.75 -6.19
C LYS A 86 -8.74 -6.96 -6.81
N TYR A 87 -7.41 -6.93 -6.85
CA TYR A 87 -6.61 -7.96 -7.51
C TYR A 87 -6.16 -9.08 -6.57
N SER A 88 -6.23 -8.90 -5.24
CA SER A 88 -5.81 -9.90 -4.25
C SER A 88 -6.99 -10.73 -3.74
N VAL A 89 -7.27 -11.84 -4.44
CA VAL A 89 -8.43 -12.72 -4.15
C VAL A 89 -8.36 -13.44 -2.80
N LYS A 90 -7.18 -13.56 -2.19
CA LYS A 90 -6.98 -14.20 -0.88
C LYS A 90 -6.67 -13.24 0.24
N LEU A 91 -6.73 -11.93 -0.02
CA LEU A 91 -6.40 -10.93 1.00
C LEU A 91 -7.41 -11.04 2.14
N ARG A 92 -6.92 -11.34 3.33
CA ARG A 92 -7.72 -11.48 4.55
C ARG A 92 -7.48 -10.31 5.48
N THR A 93 -6.26 -9.78 5.46
CA THR A 93 -5.84 -8.76 6.40
C THR A 93 -5.09 -7.65 5.70
N MET A 94 -5.54 -6.42 5.90
CA MET A 94 -4.80 -5.22 5.53
C MET A 94 -4.64 -4.37 6.79
N ILE A 95 -3.39 -3.99 7.07
CA ILE A 95 -2.98 -3.21 8.22
C ILE A 95 -2.38 -1.91 7.71
N ILE A 96 -2.95 -0.78 8.11
CA ILE A 96 -2.37 0.53 7.85
C ILE A 96 -1.85 1.09 9.18
N ARG A 97 -0.57 1.44 9.19
CA ARG A 97 0.13 2.10 10.29
C ARG A 97 0.49 3.51 9.87
N ILE A 98 0.31 4.47 10.77
CA ILE A 98 0.60 5.86 10.45
C ILE A 98 1.70 6.33 11.39
N SER A 99 2.92 6.48 10.86
CA SER A 99 4.08 6.82 11.69
C SER A 99 4.26 8.34 11.76
N GLN A 100 4.22 8.89 12.97
CA GLN A 100 4.37 10.31 13.37
C GLN A 100 4.70 11.30 12.23
N MET A 101 3.69 12.10 11.89
CA MET A 101 3.80 13.26 11.04
C MET A 101 4.09 14.49 11.90
N LYS A 102 5.32 15.00 11.91
CA LYS A 102 5.67 16.16 12.74
C LYS A 102 5.02 17.49 12.31
N ASN A 103 4.25 17.57 11.21
CA ASN A 103 3.81 18.84 10.62
C ASN A 103 2.49 18.80 9.80
N CYS A 104 1.46 18.01 10.15
CA CYS A 104 0.26 17.93 9.32
C CYS A 104 -1.01 18.18 10.13
N HIS A 105 -1.71 19.29 9.86
CA HIS A 105 -2.89 19.71 10.63
C HIS A 105 -4.22 19.74 9.86
N GLU A 106 -4.23 19.63 8.53
CA GLU A 106 -5.50 19.58 7.75
C GLU A 106 -5.49 18.47 6.69
N ALA A 107 -4.46 18.40 5.82
CA ALA A 107 -4.36 17.33 4.81
C ALA A 107 -4.18 15.92 5.41
N ALA A 108 -3.73 15.83 6.67
CA ALA A 108 -3.71 14.57 7.40
C ALA A 108 -5.12 14.15 7.80
N ASP A 109 -5.90 15.08 8.35
CA ASP A 109 -7.25 14.81 8.86
C ASP A 109 -8.17 14.33 7.75
N GLU A 110 -8.13 14.97 6.57
CA GLU A 110 -8.87 14.53 5.37
C GLU A 110 -8.47 13.11 4.96
N PHE A 111 -7.18 12.80 4.91
CA PHE A 111 -6.68 11.46 4.58
C PHE A 111 -7.09 10.41 5.64
N PHE A 112 -7.10 10.78 6.91
CA PHE A 112 -7.55 9.91 8.00
C PHE A 112 -9.05 9.65 7.92
N GLU A 113 -9.86 10.65 7.58
CA GLU A 113 -11.31 10.50 7.37
C GLU A 113 -11.59 9.58 6.18
N ASP A 114 -10.94 9.82 5.05
CA ASP A 114 -11.08 8.99 3.85
C ASP A 114 -10.67 7.54 4.11
N ILE A 115 -9.52 7.33 4.77
CA ILE A 115 -9.10 5.99 5.18
C ILE A 115 -10.12 5.40 6.14
N SER A 116 -10.58 6.12 7.15
CA SER A 116 -11.53 5.59 8.13
C SER A 116 -12.85 5.16 7.48
N PHE A 117 -13.33 5.93 6.50
CA PHE A 117 -14.51 5.57 5.71
C PHE A 117 -14.26 4.35 4.83
N CYS A 118 -13.13 4.29 4.13
CA CYS A 118 -12.74 3.14 3.34
C CYS A 118 -12.54 1.88 4.19
N VAL A 119 -11.99 2.03 5.40
CA VAL A 119 -11.80 0.95 6.39
C VAL A 119 -13.13 0.34 6.77
N LEU A 120 -14.16 1.14 7.02
CA LEU A 120 -15.51 0.62 7.32
C LEU A 120 -16.05 -0.24 6.16
N ILE A 121 -15.90 0.22 4.94
CA ILE A 121 -16.35 -0.49 3.73
C ILE A 121 -15.52 -1.77 3.49
N TRP A 122 -14.20 -1.70 3.67
CA TRP A 122 -13.30 -2.82 3.43
C TRP A 122 -13.32 -3.84 4.57
N SER A 123 -13.57 -3.43 5.81
CA SER A 123 -13.73 -4.31 6.96
C SER A 123 -14.92 -5.28 6.80
N MET A 124 -15.95 -4.85 6.06
CA MET A 124 -17.06 -5.73 5.67
C MET A 124 -16.67 -6.77 4.60
N ARG A 125 -15.56 -6.57 3.86
CA ARG A 125 -15.06 -7.51 2.83
C ARG A 125 -13.88 -8.36 3.31
N ILE A 126 -13.02 -7.83 4.18
CA ILE A 126 -11.80 -8.45 4.70
C ILE A 126 -11.58 -8.02 6.17
N GLY A 127 -10.85 -8.80 6.99
CA GLY A 127 -10.52 -8.38 8.35
C GLY A 127 -9.51 -7.22 8.34
N PHE A 128 -9.97 -5.99 8.61
CA PHE A 128 -9.12 -4.79 8.53
C PHE A 128 -8.77 -4.25 9.92
N HIS A 129 -7.50 -3.89 10.15
CA HIS A 129 -7.06 -3.24 11.39
C HIS A 129 -6.21 -2.01 11.11
N MET A 130 -6.66 -0.84 11.59
CA MET A 130 -5.88 0.40 11.55
C MET A 130 -5.26 0.65 12.92
N TYR A 131 -3.95 0.95 12.95
CA TYR A 131 -3.24 1.32 14.17
C TYR A 131 -2.65 2.72 14.02
N PHE A 132 -2.96 3.57 14.97
CA PHE A 132 -2.37 4.89 15.14
C PHE A 132 -1.02 4.80 15.87
#